data_AF-A0A0D0SLL4-F1
#
_entry.id   AF-A0A0D0SLL4-F1
#
_cell.length_a   1.000
_cell.length_b   1.000
_cell.length_c   1.000
_cell.angle_alpha   90.00
_cell.angle_beta   90.00
_cell.angle_gamma   90.00
#
_symmetry.space_group_name_H-M   'P 1'
#
loop_
_entity.id
_entity.type
_entity.pdbx_description
1 polymer ?
#
loop_
_entity_poly.entity_id
_entity_poly.type
_entity_poly.pdbx_seq_one_letter_code
_entity_poly.pdbx_strand_id
1 'polypeptide(L)'
;MLFPLAYLATTYSDARSSAPASHSAPSFYDPPPDLEPDVYNHRLLTLHSEGEVKISRLLVWDPSSDVPTIKRNYLMVETGASPDHIHVGSWPGDRLRILINDKAYFFSVTPPQGPEQSLLIATKGGRDSVIIDDDVKLRATVEGGDDDDYLQAGGGRTSLYGGKGRDVMRLGSGLGYAEGNDDDDMLIGGSGNAAMYGNNGKDLLIGGFGPEGKQTYMDGGNDDDALLSGSGRTVVHGGNGDDVFMGAGRTTYYTGKGQDSIRNNRHGDRIYGNAGDDFDRTSGSTFIEVKPSDAGMRGFTLLESVESTEQENEDFRQRVADDLEFLRSSPIGQQALTEMDALAALNHGKVSIAPISQDGSHYEFDSTELDNPTEQQAQNLDGAAFGEMKNGVGGSRANRGVIYYDQAQITENSQHTHLLPPISVLFHELAHAYNGATGTFLPGETLEASRSGGTNPMNNFERQAVGLTDDNPRHFTENGLYEEKWAPLQGLITIRTASVCKAFDAGIARSNRGA
;
A
#
# COMPACT_ATOMS: atom_id res chain seq x y z
N MET A 1 49.72 36.67 35.04
CA MET A 1 50.57 37.76 34.50
C MET A 1 51.02 37.30 33.12
N LEU A 2 50.36 37.77 32.06
CA LEU A 2 50.68 38.99 31.26
C LEU A 2 51.77 38.73 30.20
N PHE A 3 51.32 38.40 28.97
CA PHE A 3 51.76 38.88 27.63
C PHE A 3 53.28 38.85 27.24
N PRO A 4 53.69 39.20 25.99
CA PRO A 4 53.86 38.28 24.84
C PRO A 4 55.26 38.43 24.18
N LEU A 5 55.53 37.77 23.06
CA LEU A 5 56.47 38.33 22.08
C LEU A 5 56.08 37.95 20.66
N ALA A 6 55.57 38.95 19.96
CA ALA A 6 55.43 39.00 18.52
C ALA A 6 56.78 39.39 17.90
N TYR A 7 57.07 38.89 16.70
CA TYR A 7 58.01 39.52 15.78
C TYR A 7 57.30 39.76 14.43
N LEU A 8 57.28 41.04 14.05
CA LEU A 8 56.93 41.58 12.73
C LEU A 8 57.89 41.01 11.67
N ALA A 9 57.38 40.41 10.59
CA ALA A 9 56.92 41.03 9.34
C ALA A 9 58.04 41.68 8.51
N THR A 10 58.38 41.00 7.40
CA THR A 10 58.93 41.64 6.20
C THR A 10 58.09 41.21 5.00
N THR A 11 57.66 42.23 4.27
CA THR A 11 56.72 42.22 3.15
C THR A 11 57.28 41.54 1.90
N TYR A 12 56.45 40.76 1.22
CA TYR A 12 56.52 40.66 -0.25
C TYR A 12 55.13 40.79 -0.84
N SER A 13 55.04 41.75 -1.76
CA SER A 13 53.85 42.21 -2.47
C SER A 13 53.28 41.13 -3.40
N ASP A 14 51.95 41.11 -3.43
CA ASP A 14 51.03 40.52 -4.40
C ASP A 14 51.61 39.92 -5.68
N ALA A 15 51.44 38.61 -5.81
CA ALA A 15 51.01 38.02 -7.07
C ALA A 15 49.65 37.33 -6.81
N ARG A 16 48.57 38.01 -7.17
CA ARG A 16 47.24 37.39 -7.33
C ARG A 16 47.36 36.27 -8.35
N SER A 17 47.55 35.04 -7.88
CA SER A 17 47.15 33.85 -8.61
C SER A 17 45.75 33.50 -8.12
N SER A 18 44.76 33.91 -8.90
CA SER A 18 43.42 33.34 -8.84
C SER A 18 43.52 31.87 -9.23
N ALA A 19 43.78 31.01 -8.24
CA ALA A 19 43.51 29.59 -8.40
C ALA A 19 42.00 29.46 -8.67
N PRO A 20 41.58 28.84 -9.78
CA PRO A 20 40.18 28.56 -9.99
C PRO A 20 39.70 27.69 -8.82
N ALA A 21 38.52 28.02 -8.29
CA ALA A 21 37.85 27.22 -7.26
C ALA A 21 37.92 25.75 -7.67
N SER A 22 38.46 24.90 -6.80
CA SER A 22 38.39 23.45 -6.99
C SER A 22 36.91 23.12 -7.15
N HIS A 23 36.49 22.69 -8.34
CA HIS A 23 35.18 22.08 -8.52
C HIS A 23 35.15 20.88 -7.57
N SER A 24 34.42 21.03 -6.45
CA SER A 24 34.09 19.90 -5.60
C SER A 24 33.49 18.83 -6.50
N ALA A 25 33.93 17.58 -6.35
CA ALA A 25 33.28 16.47 -7.03
C ALA A 25 31.77 16.59 -6.78
N PRO A 26 30.93 16.39 -7.83
CA PRO A 26 29.49 16.52 -7.68
C PRO A 26 29.00 15.65 -6.54
N SER A 27 28.10 16.20 -5.73
CA SER A 27 27.45 15.50 -4.63
C SER A 27 26.72 14.29 -5.20
N PHE A 28 26.65 13.19 -4.42
CA PHE A 28 25.78 12.06 -4.78
C PHE A 28 24.30 12.46 -4.91
N TYR A 29 23.93 13.60 -4.32
CA TYR A 29 22.61 14.18 -4.43
C TYR A 29 22.45 15.11 -5.63
N ASP A 30 23.49 15.43 -6.40
CA ASP A 30 23.36 16.26 -7.60
C ASP A 30 22.74 15.44 -8.75
N PRO A 31 21.93 16.05 -9.65
CA PRO A 31 21.33 15.34 -10.78
C PRO A 31 22.39 14.60 -11.61
N PRO A 32 22.20 13.30 -11.88
CA PRO A 32 23.11 12.55 -12.73
C PRO A 32 23.16 13.14 -14.15
N PRO A 33 24.35 13.18 -14.79
CA PRO A 33 24.49 13.73 -16.13
C PRO A 33 23.88 12.85 -17.24
N ASP A 34 23.52 11.60 -16.91
CA ASP A 34 23.06 10.54 -17.79
C ASP A 34 21.59 10.14 -17.52
N LEU A 35 20.78 11.09 -17.06
CA LEU A 35 19.34 10.88 -16.93
C LEU A 35 18.69 10.77 -18.32
N GLU A 36 17.96 9.67 -18.55
CA GLU A 36 17.11 9.50 -19.72
C GLU A 36 15.74 10.14 -19.44
N PRO A 37 15.15 10.90 -20.39
CA PRO A 37 13.81 11.46 -20.22
C PRO A 37 12.78 10.36 -19.91
N ASP A 38 11.87 10.66 -18.98
CA ASP A 38 10.73 9.81 -18.60
C ASP A 38 11.08 8.41 -18.05
N VAL A 39 12.35 8.13 -17.72
CA VAL A 39 12.78 6.87 -17.11
C VAL A 39 13.32 7.12 -15.71
N TYR A 40 12.66 6.57 -14.69
CA TYR A 40 13.18 6.63 -13.31
C TYR A 40 14.59 6.07 -13.23
N ASN A 41 15.50 6.84 -12.64
CA ASN A 41 16.90 6.49 -12.60
C ASN A 41 17.35 6.15 -11.18
N HIS A 42 17.89 4.95 -11.02
CA HIS A 42 18.32 4.41 -9.74
C HIS A 42 19.82 4.63 -9.54
N ARG A 43 20.20 5.26 -8.43
CA ARG A 43 21.60 5.53 -8.07
C ARG A 43 21.92 4.91 -6.72
N LEU A 44 22.88 4.00 -6.72
CA LEU A 44 23.32 3.28 -5.53
C LEU A 44 24.72 3.74 -5.12
N LEU A 45 24.89 4.13 -3.86
CA LEU A 45 26.18 4.40 -3.23
C LEU A 45 26.43 3.40 -2.12
N THR A 46 27.42 2.51 -2.28
CA THR A 46 27.84 1.60 -1.21
C THR A 46 28.54 2.40 -0.11
N LEU A 47 28.01 2.33 1.11
CA LEU A 47 28.56 2.98 2.31
C LEU A 47 29.44 2.01 3.12
N HIS A 48 29.05 0.74 3.13
CA HIS A 48 29.79 -0.35 3.77
C HIS A 48 29.56 -1.65 3.02
N SER A 49 30.60 -2.50 2.96
CA SER A 49 30.52 -3.85 2.42
C SER A 49 31.58 -4.71 3.09
N GLU A 50 31.16 -5.74 3.82
CA GLU A 50 32.04 -6.68 4.49
C GLU A 50 31.34 -8.02 4.71
N GLY A 51 31.92 -9.10 4.19
CA GLY A 51 31.28 -10.41 4.22
C GLY A 51 29.95 -10.38 3.47
N GLU A 52 28.89 -10.85 4.13
CA GLU A 52 27.52 -10.84 3.59
C GLU A 52 26.76 -9.54 3.89
N VAL A 53 27.33 -8.65 4.72
CA VAL A 53 26.70 -7.38 5.09
C VAL A 53 27.04 -6.29 4.07
N LYS A 54 26.02 -5.66 3.52
CA LYS A 54 26.14 -4.49 2.64
C LYS A 54 25.19 -3.39 3.09
N ILE A 55 25.72 -2.18 3.27
CA ILE A 55 24.93 -0.99 3.58
C ILE A 55 25.12 0.02 2.47
N SER A 56 24.03 0.45 1.85
CA SER A 56 24.04 1.35 0.69
C SER A 56 23.04 2.49 0.86
N ARG A 57 23.24 3.57 0.09
CA ARG A 57 22.23 4.60 -0.12
C ARG A 57 21.69 4.51 -1.54
N LEU A 58 20.38 4.41 -1.69
CA LEU A 58 19.70 4.38 -2.98
C LEU A 58 18.88 5.68 -3.16
N LEU A 59 19.17 6.42 -4.23
CA LEU A 59 18.35 7.54 -4.68
C LEU A 59 17.61 7.14 -5.96
N VAL A 60 16.32 7.45 -6.02
CA VAL A 60 15.51 7.31 -7.24
C VAL A 60 15.22 8.71 -7.76
N TRP A 61 15.70 8.98 -8.98
CA TRP A 61 15.56 10.25 -9.68
C TRP A 61 14.40 10.19 -10.68
N ASP A 62 13.58 11.23 -10.65
CA ASP A 62 12.55 11.51 -11.65
C ASP A 62 13.06 12.60 -12.62
N PRO A 63 13.25 12.26 -13.90
CA PRO A 63 13.67 13.19 -14.92
C PRO A 63 12.50 13.88 -15.65
N SER A 64 11.23 13.56 -15.31
CA SER A 64 10.04 14.07 -16.02
C SER A 64 9.81 15.58 -15.86
N SER A 65 10.40 16.21 -14.85
CA SER A 65 10.35 17.66 -14.65
C SER A 65 11.53 18.39 -15.30
N ASP A 66 11.33 19.65 -15.70
CA ASP A 66 12.37 20.54 -16.26
C ASP A 66 13.66 20.58 -15.43
N VAL A 67 13.53 20.36 -14.11
CA VAL A 67 14.63 20.14 -13.19
C VAL A 67 14.42 18.74 -12.58
N PRO A 68 15.32 17.77 -12.83
CA PRO A 68 15.19 16.44 -12.23
C PRO A 68 15.12 16.50 -10.71
N THR A 69 14.28 15.67 -10.11
CA THR A 69 14.08 15.63 -8.65
C THR A 69 14.32 14.25 -8.08
N ILE A 70 14.77 14.19 -6.83
CA ILE A 70 14.84 12.93 -6.09
C ILE A 70 13.43 12.62 -5.60
N LYS A 71 12.87 11.48 -6.01
CA LYS A 71 11.58 10.99 -5.53
C LYS A 71 11.69 10.09 -4.32
N ARG A 72 12.76 9.32 -4.22
CA ARG A 72 12.97 8.38 -3.11
C ARG A 72 14.42 8.38 -2.66
N ASN A 73 14.60 8.16 -1.36
CA ASN A 73 15.90 8.13 -0.70
C ASN A 73 15.89 7.03 0.37
N TYR A 74 16.62 5.95 0.13
CA TYR A 74 16.71 4.80 1.03
C TYR A 74 18.11 4.67 1.62
N LEU A 75 18.18 4.40 2.92
CA LEU A 75 19.30 3.70 3.54
C LEU A 75 18.96 2.21 3.51
N MET A 76 19.77 1.42 2.80
CA MET A 76 19.53 0.01 2.55
C MET A 76 20.54 -0.84 3.30
N VAL A 77 20.06 -1.80 4.07
CA VAL A 77 20.85 -2.81 4.79
C VAL A 77 20.49 -4.16 4.18
N GLU A 78 21.49 -4.84 3.63
CA GLU A 78 21.34 -6.17 3.06
C GLU A 78 22.26 -7.13 3.83
N THR A 79 21.76 -8.31 4.18
CA THR A 79 22.57 -9.40 4.74
C THR A 79 22.46 -10.69 3.92
N GLY A 80 22.93 -11.80 4.51
CA GLY A 80 23.38 -13.00 3.79
C GLY A 80 22.41 -14.17 3.83
N ALA A 81 22.93 -15.39 3.80
CA ALA A 81 22.13 -16.60 4.04
C ALA A 81 22.41 -17.17 5.46
N SER A 82 22.99 -16.34 6.32
CA SER A 82 23.41 -16.70 7.66
C SER A 82 22.51 -15.99 8.66
N PRO A 83 22.18 -16.61 9.81
CA PRO A 83 21.43 -15.93 10.87
C PRO A 83 22.05 -14.59 11.28
N ASP A 84 21.28 -13.52 11.16
CA ASP A 84 21.68 -12.15 11.42
C ASP A 84 20.86 -11.53 12.57
N HIS A 85 21.56 -10.81 13.44
CA HIS A 85 20.94 -10.01 14.50
C HIS A 85 21.09 -8.53 14.19
N ILE A 86 19.99 -7.90 13.77
CA ILE A 86 19.93 -6.49 13.42
C ILE A 86 19.13 -5.71 14.47
N HIS A 87 19.74 -4.71 15.09
CA HIS A 87 19.06 -3.80 16.02
C HIS A 87 19.24 -2.34 15.61
N VAL A 88 18.14 -1.67 15.31
CA VAL A 88 18.09 -0.28 14.87
C VAL A 88 17.51 0.58 15.98
N GLY A 89 18.25 1.62 16.38
CA GLY A 89 17.79 2.58 17.38
C GLY A 89 18.23 4.00 17.08
N SER A 90 17.51 4.97 17.64
CA SER A 90 17.90 6.38 17.51
C SER A 90 19.22 6.67 18.24
N TRP A 91 19.99 7.64 17.74
CA TRP A 91 21.30 8.00 18.28
C TRP A 91 21.52 9.52 18.32
N PRO A 92 22.28 10.07 19.29
CA PRO A 92 22.51 11.49 19.41
C PRO A 92 23.05 12.16 18.13
N GLY A 93 22.53 13.37 17.87
CA GLY A 93 22.89 14.19 16.72
C GLY A 93 22.12 13.83 15.45
N ASP A 94 20.85 13.43 15.58
CA ASP A 94 19.97 13.08 14.46
C ASP A 94 20.53 11.94 13.60
N ARG A 95 20.91 10.85 14.28
CA ARG A 95 21.51 9.67 13.66
C ARG A 95 20.74 8.41 14.02
N LEU A 96 20.86 7.39 13.18
CA LEU A 96 20.56 6.01 13.52
C LEU A 96 21.83 5.31 13.99
N ARG A 97 21.66 4.40 14.96
CA ARG A 97 22.58 3.30 15.21
C ARG A 97 21.96 2.04 14.63
N ILE A 98 22.70 1.35 13.77
CA ILE A 98 22.35 0.02 13.27
C ILE A 98 23.42 -0.95 13.81
N LEU A 99 23.03 -1.86 14.68
CA LEU A 99 23.86 -2.96 15.16
C LEU A 99 23.59 -4.18 14.28
N ILE A 100 24.62 -4.75 13.67
CA ILE A 100 24.53 -6.01 12.90
C ILE A 100 25.57 -6.95 13.48
N ASN A 101 25.14 -8.07 14.07
CA ASN A 101 26.01 -9.07 14.69
C ASN A 101 27.08 -8.44 15.61
N ASP A 102 26.62 -7.64 16.58
CA ASP A 102 27.41 -6.85 17.55
C ASP A 102 28.24 -5.68 17.00
N LYS A 103 28.23 -5.44 15.69
CA LYS A 103 28.96 -4.33 15.07
C LYS A 103 28.06 -3.12 14.81
N ALA A 104 28.48 -1.96 15.31
CA ALA A 104 27.71 -0.72 15.23
C ALA A 104 28.06 0.13 14.01
N TYR A 105 27.03 0.58 13.30
CA TYR A 105 27.08 1.52 12.19
C TYR A 105 26.23 2.75 12.53
N PHE A 106 26.68 3.94 12.09
CA PHE A 106 26.00 5.20 12.40
C PHE A 106 25.74 6.01 11.14
N PHE A 107 24.50 6.43 10.92
CA PHE A 107 24.09 7.17 9.73
C PHE A 107 23.23 8.37 10.08
N SER A 108 23.39 9.48 9.35
CA SER A 108 22.47 10.63 9.43
C SER A 108 21.09 10.23 8.92
N VAL A 109 20.03 10.73 9.57
CA VAL A 109 18.65 10.52 9.11
C VAL A 109 18.15 11.66 8.25
N THR A 110 18.57 12.89 8.54
CA THR A 110 18.26 14.06 7.71
C THR A 110 19.15 14.07 6.46
N PRO A 111 18.55 14.00 5.24
CA PRO A 111 19.32 14.12 4.02
C PRO A 111 19.66 15.58 3.70
N PRO A 112 20.74 15.84 2.93
CA PRO A 112 21.09 17.19 2.50
C PRO A 112 20.03 17.85 1.59
N GLN A 113 19.38 17.06 0.74
CA GLN A 113 18.29 17.49 -0.15
C GLN A 113 17.42 16.30 -0.57
N GLY A 114 16.24 16.60 -1.12
CA GLY A 114 15.26 15.60 -1.52
C GLY A 114 14.31 15.20 -0.37
N PRO A 115 13.56 14.11 -0.55
CA PRO A 115 12.58 13.62 0.41
C PRO A 115 13.27 13.01 1.65
N GLU A 116 12.49 12.84 2.72
CA GLU A 116 12.94 12.16 3.94
C GLU A 116 13.51 10.76 3.62
N GLN A 117 14.55 10.37 4.37
CA GLN A 117 15.19 9.08 4.20
C GLN A 117 14.28 7.97 4.76
N SER A 118 14.08 6.90 3.98
CA SER A 118 13.48 5.65 4.44
C SER A 118 14.56 4.59 4.71
N LEU A 119 14.23 3.59 5.52
CA LEU A 119 15.09 2.44 5.82
C LEU A 119 14.56 1.22 5.06
N LEU A 120 15.44 0.49 4.38
CA LEU A 120 15.14 -0.83 3.83
C LEU A 120 16.11 -1.84 4.43
N ILE A 121 15.59 -2.93 4.98
CA ILE A 121 16.37 -4.05 5.53
C ILE A 121 15.92 -5.32 4.80
N ALA A 122 16.84 -6.04 4.17
CA ALA A 122 16.57 -7.31 3.52
C ALA A 122 17.60 -8.34 4.00
N THR A 123 17.15 -9.36 4.75
CA THR A 123 18.05 -10.31 5.40
C THR A 123 18.25 -11.62 4.63
N LYS A 124 17.38 -11.87 3.64
CA LYS A 124 17.46 -12.95 2.62
C LYS A 124 17.29 -14.36 3.16
N GLY A 125 18.18 -14.88 3.99
CA GLY A 125 18.02 -16.26 4.45
C GLY A 125 18.76 -16.54 5.75
N GLY A 126 18.33 -17.60 6.43
CA GLY A 126 18.75 -17.90 7.78
C GLY A 126 17.80 -17.27 8.80
N ARG A 127 17.72 -17.86 9.99
CA ARG A 127 16.87 -17.34 11.07
C ARG A 127 17.37 -15.99 11.58
N ASP A 128 16.74 -14.94 11.10
CA ASP A 128 17.11 -13.56 11.36
C ASP A 128 16.29 -12.95 12.50
N SER A 129 16.85 -11.91 13.10
CA SER A 129 16.18 -11.12 14.12
C SER A 129 16.41 -9.65 13.85
N VAL A 130 15.39 -8.98 13.32
CA VAL A 130 15.39 -7.55 13.04
C VAL A 130 14.53 -6.81 14.05
N ILE A 131 15.14 -5.94 14.86
CA ILE A 131 14.45 -5.13 15.85
C ILE A 131 14.67 -3.66 15.53
N ILE A 132 13.58 -2.92 15.32
CA ILE A 132 13.59 -1.46 15.23
C ILE A 132 12.96 -0.90 16.49
N ASP A 133 13.70 -0.06 17.22
CA ASP A 133 13.22 0.57 18.45
C ASP A 133 12.04 1.52 18.16
N ASP A 134 11.11 1.62 19.12
CA ASP A 134 9.92 2.49 19.00
C ASP A 134 10.28 3.98 18.82
N ASP A 135 11.46 4.40 19.27
CA ASP A 135 11.94 5.77 19.10
C ASP A 135 12.34 6.12 17.66
N VAL A 136 12.54 5.11 16.80
CA VAL A 136 12.83 5.29 15.38
C VAL A 136 11.54 5.63 14.64
N LYS A 137 11.41 6.88 14.20
CA LYS A 137 10.22 7.39 13.49
C LYS A 137 10.34 7.37 11.96
N LEU A 138 11.44 6.83 11.43
CA LEU A 138 11.65 6.69 10.00
C LEU A 138 10.66 5.70 9.38
N ARG A 139 10.29 5.95 8.13
CA ARG A 139 9.64 4.91 7.34
C ARG A 139 10.60 3.74 7.16
N ALA A 140 10.12 2.51 7.37
CA ALA A 140 10.93 1.31 7.22
C ALA A 140 10.22 0.25 6.38
N THR A 141 10.98 -0.51 5.60
CA THR A 141 10.58 -1.79 5.01
C THR A 141 11.56 -2.84 5.50
N VAL A 142 11.06 -3.97 5.99
CA VAL A 142 11.86 -5.12 6.42
C VAL A 142 11.36 -6.36 5.70
N GLU A 143 12.28 -7.05 5.04
CA GLU A 143 12.09 -8.33 4.35
C GLU A 143 12.93 -9.38 5.09
N GLY A 144 12.28 -10.37 5.70
CA GLY A 144 12.94 -11.48 6.39
C GLY A 144 13.63 -12.41 5.39
N GLY A 145 12.84 -12.98 4.48
CA GLY A 145 13.34 -13.82 3.40
C GLY A 145 13.02 -15.29 3.67
N ASP A 146 14.01 -16.17 3.54
CA ASP A 146 13.86 -17.60 3.80
C ASP A 146 14.20 -17.94 5.27
N ASP A 147 13.54 -18.97 5.82
CA ASP A 147 13.65 -19.50 7.19
C ASP A 147 12.85 -18.71 8.25
N ASP A 148 12.59 -19.33 9.41
CA ASP A 148 11.80 -18.72 10.48
C ASP A 148 12.47 -17.47 11.07
N ASP A 149 11.88 -16.29 10.90
CA ASP A 149 12.41 -14.98 11.29
C ASP A 149 11.66 -14.30 12.46
N TYR A 150 12.33 -13.34 13.10
CA TYR A 150 11.71 -12.42 14.06
C TYR A 150 11.86 -10.96 13.61
N LEU A 151 10.75 -10.32 13.26
CA LEU A 151 10.74 -8.94 12.77
C LEU A 151 9.93 -8.03 13.69
N GLN A 152 10.53 -6.94 14.17
CA GLN A 152 9.86 -5.95 15.00
C GLN A 152 10.02 -4.53 14.43
N ALA A 153 8.88 -3.89 14.17
CA ALA A 153 8.80 -2.51 13.71
C ALA A 153 8.97 -1.50 14.84
N GLY A 154 9.43 -0.30 14.45
CA GLY A 154 9.58 0.87 15.32
C GLY A 154 8.33 1.75 15.36
N GLY A 155 8.52 3.02 15.69
CA GLY A 155 7.42 3.98 15.81
C GLY A 155 7.10 4.78 14.54
N GLY A 156 7.85 4.56 13.47
CA GLY A 156 7.58 5.11 12.13
C GLY A 156 6.57 4.26 11.35
N ARG A 157 6.26 4.68 10.12
CA ARG A 157 5.46 3.87 9.21
C ARG A 157 6.28 2.66 8.75
N THR A 158 5.81 1.43 8.96
CA THR A 158 6.61 0.25 8.66
C THR A 158 5.85 -0.81 7.87
N SER A 159 6.52 -1.40 6.88
CA SER A 159 6.10 -2.64 6.23
C SER A 159 7.03 -3.78 6.65
N LEU A 160 6.47 -4.90 7.09
CA LEU A 160 7.17 -6.14 7.40
C LEU A 160 6.67 -7.23 6.43
N TYR A 161 7.60 -8.00 5.88
CA TYR A 161 7.34 -9.19 5.07
C TYR A 161 8.12 -10.33 5.68
N GLY A 162 7.43 -11.41 6.07
CA GLY A 162 8.03 -12.62 6.61
C GLY A 162 8.84 -13.31 5.51
N GLY A 163 8.13 -13.84 4.52
CA GLY A 163 8.70 -14.53 3.38
C GLY A 163 8.39 -16.01 3.46
N LYS A 164 9.39 -16.87 3.48
CA LYS A 164 9.20 -18.32 3.64
C LYS A 164 9.65 -18.74 5.02
N GLY A 165 8.81 -19.51 5.70
CA GLY A 165 9.13 -20.04 7.01
C GLY A 165 8.13 -19.54 8.03
N ARG A 166 8.29 -19.97 9.29
CA ARG A 166 7.34 -19.63 10.34
C ARG A 166 7.79 -18.39 11.08
N ASP A 167 7.29 -17.25 10.66
CA ASP A 167 7.77 -15.95 11.07
C ASP A 167 6.99 -15.38 12.24
N VAL A 168 7.68 -14.53 13.00
CA VAL A 168 7.09 -13.75 14.08
C VAL A 168 7.26 -12.27 13.77
N MET A 169 6.16 -11.62 13.44
CA MET A 169 6.13 -10.21 13.09
C MET A 169 5.39 -9.38 14.13
N ARG A 170 6.01 -8.27 14.56
CA ARG A 170 5.42 -7.33 15.51
C ARG A 170 5.48 -5.91 14.97
N LEU A 171 4.31 -5.36 14.65
CA LEU A 171 4.15 -3.95 14.34
C LEU A 171 4.29 -3.07 15.60
N GLY A 172 4.65 -1.80 15.40
CA GLY A 172 5.00 -0.86 16.46
C GLY A 172 3.91 0.16 16.79
N SER A 173 4.32 1.38 17.17
CA SER A 173 3.38 2.49 17.48
C SER A 173 2.98 3.33 16.27
N GLY A 174 3.71 3.23 15.16
CA GLY A 174 3.36 3.88 13.90
C GLY A 174 2.37 3.09 13.06
N LEU A 175 2.03 3.62 11.88
CA LEU A 175 1.20 2.94 10.90
C LEU A 175 1.93 1.71 10.34
N GLY A 176 1.37 0.52 10.55
CA GLY A 176 2.02 -0.75 10.22
C GLY A 176 1.31 -1.54 9.12
N TYR A 177 2.11 -2.18 8.28
CA TYR A 177 1.72 -3.23 7.33
C TYR A 177 2.54 -4.49 7.64
N ALA A 178 1.91 -5.64 7.75
CA ALA A 178 2.60 -6.92 7.90
C ALA A 178 1.97 -7.98 6.98
N GLU A 179 2.81 -8.81 6.38
CA GLU A 179 2.42 -9.89 5.49
C GLU A 179 3.24 -11.14 5.84
N GLY A 180 2.55 -12.22 6.18
CA GLY A 180 3.13 -13.52 6.53
C GLY A 180 3.90 -14.14 5.38
N ASN A 181 3.17 -14.28 4.27
CA ASN A 181 3.57 -14.98 3.05
C ASN A 181 3.32 -16.49 3.15
N ASP A 182 4.36 -17.32 3.11
CA ASP A 182 4.22 -18.78 3.08
C ASP A 182 4.55 -19.40 4.45
N ASP A 183 3.79 -20.43 4.85
CA ASP A 183 3.89 -21.19 6.11
C ASP A 183 3.17 -20.53 7.31
N ASP A 184 3.14 -21.22 8.46
CA ASP A 184 2.36 -20.82 9.63
C ASP A 184 3.01 -19.64 10.41
N ASP A 185 2.45 -18.44 10.29
CA ASP A 185 3.01 -17.20 10.84
C ASP A 185 2.31 -16.68 12.10
N MET A 186 3.00 -15.80 12.85
CA MET A 186 2.41 -15.03 13.94
C MET A 186 2.60 -13.53 13.75
N LEU A 187 1.49 -12.82 13.51
CA LEU A 187 1.47 -11.37 13.26
C LEU A 187 0.83 -10.61 14.44
N ILE A 188 1.50 -9.59 14.94
CA ILE A 188 1.05 -8.78 16.09
C ILE A 188 0.96 -7.29 15.70
N GLY A 189 -0.23 -6.73 15.70
CA GLY A 189 -0.52 -5.38 15.18
C GLY A 189 -0.04 -4.19 16.01
N GLY A 190 0.68 -4.41 17.12
CA GLY A 190 1.25 -3.32 17.91
C GLY A 190 0.22 -2.38 18.55
N SER A 191 0.58 -1.10 18.73
CA SER A 191 -0.30 -0.07 19.28
C SER A 191 -0.76 0.97 18.26
N GLY A 192 -0.11 1.07 17.11
CA GLY A 192 -0.53 1.90 15.99
C GLY A 192 -1.64 1.25 15.16
N ASN A 193 -2.10 1.96 14.13
CA ASN A 193 -3.02 1.38 13.15
C ASN A 193 -2.27 0.34 12.30
N ALA A 194 -2.94 -0.76 11.97
CA ALA A 194 -2.29 -1.91 11.36
C ALA A 194 -3.15 -2.56 10.27
N ALA A 195 -2.53 -2.98 9.17
CA ALA A 195 -3.08 -3.96 8.25
C ALA A 195 -2.18 -5.21 8.27
N MET A 196 -2.76 -6.38 8.46
CA MET A 196 -2.05 -7.65 8.59
C MET A 196 -2.71 -8.70 7.70
N TYR A 197 -1.89 -9.47 7.00
CA TYR A 197 -2.30 -10.54 6.10
C TYR A 197 -1.47 -11.78 6.44
N GLY A 198 -2.11 -12.88 6.79
CA GLY A 198 -1.45 -14.17 7.01
C GLY A 198 -0.96 -14.76 5.69
N ASN A 199 -1.87 -14.83 4.71
CA ASN A 199 -1.71 -15.44 3.40
C ASN A 199 -1.76 -16.98 3.46
N ASN A 200 -0.69 -17.70 3.14
CA ASN A 200 -0.70 -19.15 3.05
C ASN A 200 -0.20 -19.77 4.35
N GLY A 201 -1.04 -20.46 5.10
CA GLY A 201 -0.60 -21.18 6.28
C GLY A 201 -1.62 -21.11 7.40
N LYS A 202 -1.37 -21.80 8.51
CA LYS A 202 -2.25 -21.70 9.69
C LYS A 202 -1.77 -20.58 10.59
N ASP A 203 -2.28 -19.39 10.34
CA ASP A 203 -1.73 -18.17 10.91
C ASP A 203 -2.37 -17.77 12.24
N LEU A 204 -1.60 -17.02 13.03
CA LEU A 204 -2.06 -16.38 14.26
C LEU A 204 -1.94 -14.86 14.13
N LEU A 205 -3.08 -14.20 13.91
CA LEU A 205 -3.16 -12.75 13.81
C LEU A 205 -3.71 -12.13 15.11
N ILE A 206 -2.92 -11.28 15.75
CA ILE A 206 -3.27 -10.59 16.99
C ILE A 206 -3.29 -9.09 16.75
N GLY A 207 -4.48 -8.50 16.73
CA GLY A 207 -4.64 -7.08 16.43
C GLY A 207 -3.89 -6.15 17.38
N GLY A 208 -3.61 -6.58 18.62
CA GLY A 208 -2.81 -5.84 19.60
C GLY A 208 -3.59 -4.73 20.33
N PHE A 209 -2.96 -4.13 21.35
CA PHE A 209 -3.57 -3.11 22.20
C PHE A 209 -3.09 -1.71 21.86
N GLY A 210 -3.99 -0.73 21.86
CA GLY A 210 -3.72 0.66 21.52
C GLY A 210 -4.82 1.61 21.98
N PRO A 211 -4.79 2.88 21.55
CA PRO A 211 -5.82 3.87 21.90
C PRO A 211 -7.19 3.50 21.32
N GLU A 212 -8.26 4.10 21.85
CA GLU A 212 -9.65 3.84 21.40
C GLU A 212 -9.86 4.08 19.89
N GLY A 213 -9.12 5.05 19.33
CA GLY A 213 -9.17 5.40 17.90
C GLY A 213 -8.44 4.41 16.99
N LYS A 214 -7.72 3.42 17.54
CA LYS A 214 -6.96 2.45 16.77
C LYS A 214 -7.86 1.68 15.81
N GLN A 215 -7.36 1.48 14.60
CA GLN A 215 -7.96 0.67 13.55
C GLN A 215 -7.01 -0.44 13.13
N THR A 216 -7.56 -1.65 13.05
CA THR A 216 -6.82 -2.82 12.60
C THR A 216 -7.61 -3.57 11.53
N TYR A 217 -6.97 -3.88 10.42
CA TYR A 217 -7.45 -4.81 9.40
C TYR A 217 -6.63 -6.10 9.49
N MET A 218 -7.30 -7.25 9.50
CA MET A 218 -6.67 -8.57 9.52
C MET A 218 -7.33 -9.47 8.49
N ASP A 219 -6.53 -10.15 7.69
CA ASP A 219 -6.93 -11.20 6.75
C ASP A 219 -6.13 -12.45 7.10
N GLY A 220 -6.81 -13.57 7.40
CA GLY A 220 -6.15 -14.85 7.65
C GLY A 220 -5.53 -15.38 6.37
N GLY A 221 -6.37 -15.67 5.37
CA GLY A 221 -5.94 -16.07 4.04
C GLY A 221 -6.40 -17.48 3.73
N ASN A 222 -5.47 -18.39 3.44
CA ASN A 222 -5.73 -19.80 3.21
C ASN A 222 -5.41 -20.63 4.46
N ASP A 223 -6.14 -21.74 4.62
CA ASP A 223 -6.04 -22.68 5.74
C ASP A 223 -6.70 -22.18 7.04
N ASP A 224 -6.62 -22.97 8.11
CA ASP A 224 -7.40 -22.72 9.34
C ASP A 224 -6.67 -21.71 10.24
N ASP A 225 -7.20 -20.49 10.32
CA ASP A 225 -6.55 -19.37 11.00
C ASP A 225 -7.11 -19.07 12.40
N ALA A 226 -6.29 -18.38 13.20
CA ALA A 226 -6.67 -17.86 14.51
C ALA A 226 -6.52 -16.33 14.58
N LEU A 227 -7.65 -15.62 14.71
CA LEU A 227 -7.70 -14.16 14.67
C LEU A 227 -8.20 -13.53 15.99
N LEU A 228 -7.36 -12.74 16.65
CA LEU A 228 -7.66 -12.01 17.88
C LEU A 228 -7.84 -10.52 17.61
N SER A 229 -9.06 -9.98 17.74
CA SER A 229 -9.37 -8.65 17.21
C SER A 229 -8.70 -7.45 17.91
N GLY A 230 -8.06 -7.64 19.08
CA GLY A 230 -7.37 -6.56 19.78
C GLY A 230 -8.29 -5.44 20.27
N SER A 231 -7.73 -4.30 20.69
CA SER A 231 -8.53 -3.12 21.12
C SER A 231 -8.82 -2.17 19.97
N GLY A 232 -9.81 -1.29 20.15
CA GLY A 232 -10.19 -0.30 19.15
C GLY A 232 -11.25 -0.86 18.20
N ARG A 233 -11.19 -0.43 16.93
CA ARG A 233 -12.06 -0.94 15.87
C ARG A 233 -11.28 -1.89 14.99
N THR A 234 -11.85 -3.06 14.73
CA THR A 234 -11.16 -4.08 13.96
C THR A 234 -12.07 -4.63 12.87
N VAL A 235 -11.51 -4.82 11.69
CA VAL A 235 -12.08 -5.63 10.61
C VAL A 235 -11.25 -6.90 10.53
N VAL A 236 -11.91 -8.04 10.59
CA VAL A 236 -11.26 -9.35 10.48
C VAL A 236 -11.92 -10.15 9.37
N HIS A 237 -11.11 -10.80 8.54
CA HIS A 237 -11.52 -11.77 7.55
C HIS A 237 -10.77 -13.07 7.83
N GLY A 238 -11.49 -14.19 7.91
CA GLY A 238 -10.88 -15.51 8.09
C GLY A 238 -10.23 -15.97 6.79
N GLY A 239 -11.03 -16.08 5.74
CA GLY A 239 -10.56 -16.44 4.42
C GLY A 239 -11.08 -17.80 4.01
N ASN A 240 -10.21 -18.71 3.59
CA ASN A 240 -10.54 -20.09 3.26
C ASN A 240 -10.06 -21.03 4.37
N GLY A 241 -10.95 -21.68 5.11
CA GLY A 241 -10.54 -22.59 6.17
C GLY A 241 -11.58 -22.64 7.27
N ASP A 242 -11.43 -23.53 8.25
CA ASP A 242 -12.29 -23.51 9.43
C ASP A 242 -11.68 -22.56 10.49
N ASP A 243 -12.08 -21.29 10.47
CA ASP A 243 -11.39 -20.23 11.21
C ASP A 243 -11.88 -20.02 12.64
N VAL A 244 -10.99 -19.53 13.50
CA VAL A 244 -11.31 -19.21 14.91
C VAL A 244 -11.05 -17.75 15.22
N PHE A 245 -12.13 -17.03 15.53
CA PHE A 245 -12.08 -15.63 15.94
C PHE A 245 -12.25 -15.48 17.46
N MET A 246 -11.50 -14.55 18.05
CA MET A 246 -11.71 -14.13 19.44
C MET A 246 -11.89 -12.61 19.53
N GLY A 247 -13.07 -12.19 19.96
CA GLY A 247 -13.42 -10.79 20.16
C GLY A 247 -12.78 -10.16 21.40
N ALA A 248 -12.25 -8.94 21.24
CA ALA A 248 -11.72 -8.13 22.32
C ALA A 248 -12.24 -6.67 22.29
N GLY A 249 -12.21 -6.03 21.12
CA GLY A 249 -12.72 -4.69 20.84
C GLY A 249 -14.04 -4.72 20.06
N ARG A 250 -14.38 -3.59 19.43
CA ARG A 250 -15.52 -3.54 18.50
C ARG A 250 -15.07 -4.12 17.16
N THR A 251 -15.76 -5.13 16.67
CA THR A 251 -15.27 -5.90 15.52
C THR A 251 -16.33 -6.10 14.45
N THR A 252 -15.89 -5.96 13.19
CA THR A 252 -16.61 -6.44 12.01
C THR A 252 -15.93 -7.72 11.55
N TYR A 253 -16.65 -8.83 11.62
CA TYR A 253 -16.21 -10.16 11.21
C TYR A 253 -16.74 -10.45 9.81
N TYR A 254 -15.85 -10.88 8.93
CA TYR A 254 -16.13 -11.57 7.68
C TYR A 254 -15.60 -12.99 7.87
N THR A 255 -16.47 -13.97 8.11
CA THR A 255 -15.99 -15.27 8.56
C THR A 255 -15.25 -16.01 7.46
N GLY A 256 -15.73 -15.92 6.21
CA GLY A 256 -15.07 -16.54 5.06
C GLY A 256 -15.78 -17.81 4.60
N LYS A 257 -15.02 -18.69 3.95
CA LYS A 257 -15.45 -20.04 3.62
C LYS A 257 -14.97 -21.00 4.69
N GLY A 258 -15.88 -21.84 5.16
CA GLY A 258 -15.56 -22.93 6.07
C GLY A 258 -16.68 -23.11 7.07
N GLN A 259 -16.35 -23.76 8.18
CA GLN A 259 -17.16 -23.79 9.40
C GLN A 259 -16.45 -23.00 10.48
N ASP A 260 -16.82 -21.72 10.58
CA ASP A 260 -16.09 -20.78 11.40
C ASP A 260 -16.64 -20.71 12.82
N SER A 261 -15.80 -20.26 13.77
CA SER A 261 -16.23 -20.02 15.14
C SER A 261 -15.82 -18.64 15.65
N ILE A 262 -16.77 -17.92 16.24
CA ILE A 262 -16.51 -16.63 16.89
C ILE A 262 -16.77 -16.75 18.38
N ARG A 263 -15.70 -16.56 19.17
CA ARG A 263 -15.76 -16.51 20.62
C ARG A 263 -15.76 -15.06 21.09
N ASN A 264 -16.57 -14.76 22.10
CA ASN A 264 -16.61 -13.45 22.76
C ASN A 264 -17.04 -12.29 21.83
N ASN A 265 -17.93 -12.55 20.86
CA ASN A 265 -18.63 -11.50 20.15
C ASN A 265 -19.56 -10.74 21.11
N ARG A 266 -19.77 -9.45 20.85
CA ARG A 266 -20.42 -8.52 21.79
C ARG A 266 -21.47 -7.65 21.10
N HIS A 267 -22.22 -6.92 21.91
CA HIS A 267 -23.17 -5.94 21.45
C HIS A 267 -22.48 -4.87 20.59
N GLY A 268 -23.00 -4.65 19.38
CA GLY A 268 -22.48 -3.64 18.45
C GLY A 268 -21.40 -4.15 17.48
N ASP A 269 -20.99 -5.41 17.61
CA ASP A 269 -20.22 -6.10 16.57
C ASP A 269 -21.09 -6.42 15.36
N ARG A 270 -20.44 -6.62 14.20
CA ARG A 270 -21.08 -7.04 12.96
C ARG A 270 -20.46 -8.35 12.50
N ILE A 271 -21.30 -9.29 12.08
CA ILE A 271 -20.86 -10.61 11.60
C ILE A 271 -21.50 -10.81 10.23
N TYR A 272 -20.65 -10.87 9.21
CA TYR A 272 -20.96 -11.34 7.86
C TYR A 272 -20.40 -12.76 7.77
N GLY A 273 -21.27 -13.76 7.68
CA GLY A 273 -20.80 -15.14 7.73
C GLY A 273 -21.86 -16.15 7.35
N ASN A 274 -21.48 -17.41 7.34
CA ASN A 274 -22.36 -18.50 6.98
C ASN A 274 -23.39 -18.75 8.11
N ALA A 275 -24.58 -19.21 7.74
CA ALA A 275 -25.59 -19.63 8.73
C ALA A 275 -25.09 -20.78 9.62
N GLY A 276 -24.13 -21.58 9.12
CA GLY A 276 -23.52 -22.72 9.81
C GLY A 276 -22.52 -22.36 10.90
N ASP A 277 -22.03 -21.12 10.95
CA ASP A 277 -20.95 -20.74 11.86
C ASP A 277 -21.41 -20.72 13.33
N ASP A 278 -20.45 -21.02 14.21
CA ASP A 278 -20.68 -21.13 15.66
C ASP A 278 -20.31 -19.82 16.38
N PHE A 279 -21.32 -19.12 16.89
CA PHE A 279 -21.14 -17.93 17.70
C PHE A 279 -22.35 -17.67 18.60
N ASP A 280 -22.17 -16.83 19.63
CA ASP A 280 -23.27 -16.45 20.51
C ASP A 280 -24.24 -15.50 19.79
N ARG A 281 -25.37 -16.05 19.33
CA ARG A 281 -26.45 -15.28 18.69
C ARG A 281 -27.22 -14.36 19.65
N THR A 282 -26.95 -14.44 20.95
CA THR A 282 -27.64 -13.65 22.00
C THR A 282 -26.82 -12.49 22.53
N SER A 283 -25.55 -12.36 22.12
CA SER A 283 -24.62 -11.30 22.57
C SER A 283 -24.98 -9.88 22.11
N GLY A 284 -25.92 -9.76 21.17
CA GLY A 284 -26.36 -8.49 20.61
C GLY A 284 -25.50 -7.98 19.43
N SER A 285 -24.67 -8.83 18.83
CA SER A 285 -24.05 -8.56 17.52
C SER A 285 -25.11 -8.55 16.41
N THR A 286 -24.89 -7.76 15.36
CA THR A 286 -25.69 -7.86 14.13
C THR A 286 -25.12 -9.00 13.28
N PHE A 287 -25.97 -9.95 12.88
CA PHE A 287 -25.60 -11.02 11.96
C PHE A 287 -26.27 -10.82 10.60
N ILE A 288 -25.49 -10.95 9.53
CA ILE A 288 -25.91 -10.91 8.14
C ILE A 288 -25.36 -12.19 7.49
N GLU A 289 -26.27 -13.06 7.06
CA GLU A 289 -25.89 -14.29 6.36
C GLU A 289 -25.26 -13.93 5.01
N VAL A 290 -24.05 -14.43 4.77
CA VAL A 290 -23.36 -14.39 3.48
C VAL A 290 -23.15 -15.82 3.02
N LYS A 291 -23.56 -16.12 1.79
CA LYS A 291 -23.42 -17.47 1.22
C LYS A 291 -22.14 -17.53 0.41
N PRO A 292 -21.39 -18.65 0.44
CA PRO A 292 -20.29 -18.87 -0.48
C PRO A 292 -20.71 -18.61 -1.93
N SER A 293 -19.82 -17.98 -2.70
CA SER A 293 -20.10 -17.49 -4.05
C SER A 293 -18.90 -17.71 -4.96
N ASP A 294 -19.14 -17.87 -6.25
CA ASP A 294 -18.10 -17.89 -7.30
C ASP A 294 -18.02 -16.53 -8.02
N ALA A 295 -18.57 -15.47 -7.44
CA ALA A 295 -18.56 -14.14 -8.04
C ALA A 295 -17.14 -13.67 -8.34
N GLY A 296 -16.95 -13.01 -9.49
CA GLY A 296 -15.65 -12.50 -9.95
C GLY A 296 -14.78 -13.54 -10.67
N MET A 297 -15.15 -14.83 -10.70
CA MET A 297 -14.36 -15.86 -11.37
C MET A 297 -14.31 -15.70 -12.90
N ARG A 298 -15.20 -14.90 -13.49
CA ARG A 298 -15.26 -14.66 -14.94
C ARG A 298 -14.97 -13.21 -15.33
N GLY A 299 -15.08 -12.27 -14.40
CA GLY A 299 -14.86 -10.84 -14.60
C GLY A 299 -13.40 -10.45 -14.83
N PHE A 300 -12.45 -11.24 -14.30
CA PHE A 300 -11.05 -10.81 -14.18
C PHE A 300 -10.05 -11.78 -14.83
N THR A 301 -8.87 -11.23 -15.14
CA THR A 301 -7.65 -11.93 -15.51
C THR A 301 -6.48 -11.32 -14.74
N LEU A 302 -5.53 -12.12 -14.28
CA LEU A 302 -4.31 -11.60 -13.66
C LEU A 302 -3.21 -11.48 -14.71
N LEU A 303 -2.45 -10.38 -14.65
CA LEU A 303 -1.23 -10.17 -15.43
C LEU A 303 -0.04 -10.30 -14.49
N GLU A 304 1.07 -10.82 -15.03
CA GLU A 304 2.32 -11.00 -14.31
C GLU A 304 3.32 -9.94 -14.75
N SER A 305 4.20 -9.54 -13.82
CA SER A 305 5.33 -8.67 -14.14
C SER A 305 6.47 -9.52 -14.69
N VAL A 306 6.96 -9.16 -15.88
CA VAL A 306 8.16 -9.78 -16.47
C VAL A 306 9.46 -9.34 -15.79
N GLU A 307 9.39 -8.31 -14.95
CA GLU A 307 10.52 -7.79 -14.17
C GLU A 307 10.59 -8.42 -12.78
N SER A 308 9.51 -9.07 -12.34
CA SER A 308 9.41 -9.74 -11.04
C SER A 308 9.88 -11.19 -11.13
N THR A 309 10.36 -11.71 -9.99
CA THR A 309 10.66 -13.13 -9.81
C THR A 309 9.39 -13.99 -9.88
N GLU A 310 9.53 -15.30 -10.02
CA GLU A 310 8.38 -16.20 -9.96
C GLU A 310 7.68 -16.11 -8.61
N GLN A 311 8.43 -16.09 -7.50
CA GLN A 311 7.87 -15.98 -6.16
C GLN A 311 7.08 -14.68 -5.99
N GLU A 312 7.62 -13.53 -6.41
CA GLU A 312 6.89 -12.25 -6.33
C GLU A 312 5.58 -12.27 -7.15
N ASN A 313 5.56 -12.97 -8.28
CA ASN A 313 4.32 -13.17 -9.05
C ASN A 313 3.37 -14.18 -8.36
N GLU A 314 3.89 -15.22 -7.69
CA GLU A 314 3.10 -16.14 -6.85
C GLU A 314 2.43 -15.41 -5.70
N ASP A 315 3.20 -14.63 -4.95
CA ASP A 315 2.72 -13.80 -3.84
C ASP A 315 1.66 -12.79 -4.33
N PHE A 316 1.86 -12.18 -5.50
CA PHE A 316 0.86 -11.30 -6.11
C PHE A 316 -0.43 -12.02 -6.46
N ARG A 317 -0.34 -13.21 -7.09
CA ARG A 317 -1.52 -14.02 -7.44
C ARG A 317 -2.29 -14.44 -6.20
N GLN A 318 -1.57 -14.88 -5.16
CA GLN A 318 -2.16 -15.27 -3.89
C GLN A 318 -2.86 -14.09 -3.23
N ARG A 319 -2.19 -12.94 -3.12
CA ARG A 319 -2.77 -11.75 -2.50
C ARG A 319 -4.02 -11.24 -3.22
N VAL A 320 -4.02 -11.22 -4.55
CA VAL A 320 -5.24 -10.86 -5.30
C VAL A 320 -6.35 -11.90 -5.08
N ALA A 321 -6.02 -13.18 -4.91
CA ALA A 321 -7.01 -14.21 -4.61
C ALA A 321 -7.69 -13.97 -3.24
N ASP A 322 -6.91 -13.62 -2.21
CA ASP A 322 -7.41 -13.31 -0.87
C ASP A 322 -8.27 -12.05 -0.86
N ASP A 323 -7.81 -11.00 -1.52
CA ASP A 323 -8.56 -9.75 -1.67
C ASP A 323 -9.91 -9.97 -2.41
N LEU A 324 -9.93 -10.81 -3.46
CA LEU A 324 -11.18 -11.19 -4.12
C LEU A 324 -12.05 -12.08 -3.23
N GLU A 325 -11.47 -12.93 -2.39
CA GLU A 325 -12.21 -13.74 -1.43
C GLU A 325 -12.86 -12.88 -0.34
N PHE A 326 -12.15 -11.88 0.18
CA PHE A 326 -12.73 -10.87 1.06
C PHE A 326 -13.99 -10.24 0.45
N LEU A 327 -13.92 -9.86 -0.84
CA LEU A 327 -15.08 -9.31 -1.54
C LEU A 327 -16.20 -10.34 -1.70
N ARG A 328 -15.90 -11.64 -1.86
CA ARG A 328 -16.92 -12.69 -1.83
C ARG A 328 -17.51 -12.90 -0.44
N SER A 329 -16.80 -12.57 0.63
CA SER A 329 -17.34 -12.58 2.00
C SER A 329 -18.18 -11.33 2.32
N SER A 330 -18.14 -10.32 1.46
CA SER A 330 -18.87 -9.05 1.59
C SER A 330 -20.17 -9.02 0.77
N PRO A 331 -21.34 -8.65 1.34
CA PRO A 331 -22.55 -8.41 0.55
C PRO A 331 -22.38 -7.37 -0.57
N ILE A 332 -21.64 -6.29 -0.31
CA ILE A 332 -21.30 -5.28 -1.32
C ILE A 332 -20.31 -5.84 -2.34
N GLY A 333 -19.26 -6.53 -1.88
CA GLY A 333 -18.27 -7.14 -2.76
C GLY A 333 -18.89 -8.19 -3.69
N GLN A 334 -19.77 -9.07 -3.20
CA GLN A 334 -20.47 -10.06 -4.02
C GLN A 334 -21.32 -9.42 -5.12
N GLN A 335 -22.01 -8.31 -4.82
CA GLN A 335 -22.80 -7.58 -5.81
C GLN A 335 -21.89 -7.00 -6.90
N ALA A 336 -20.80 -6.35 -6.51
CA ALA A 336 -19.80 -5.80 -7.42
C ALA A 336 -19.21 -6.89 -8.33
N LEU A 337 -18.68 -7.96 -7.73
CA LEU A 337 -18.05 -9.06 -8.46
C LEU A 337 -19.02 -9.78 -9.40
N THR A 338 -20.29 -9.96 -9.00
CA THR A 338 -21.32 -10.57 -9.85
C THR A 338 -21.63 -9.70 -11.08
N GLU A 339 -21.67 -8.39 -10.90
CA GLU A 339 -21.91 -7.45 -11.98
C GLU A 339 -20.72 -7.36 -12.93
N MET A 340 -19.49 -7.39 -12.42
CA MET A 340 -18.28 -7.45 -13.25
C MET A 340 -18.21 -8.74 -14.08
N ASP A 341 -18.62 -9.87 -13.50
CA ASP A 341 -18.82 -11.14 -14.22
C ASP A 341 -19.79 -10.98 -15.40
N ALA A 342 -20.91 -10.29 -15.18
CA ALA A 342 -21.93 -10.05 -16.20
C ALA A 342 -21.43 -9.07 -17.28
N LEU A 343 -20.72 -8.01 -16.88
CA LEU A 343 -20.12 -7.04 -17.79
C LEU A 343 -19.05 -7.67 -18.66
N ALA A 344 -18.25 -8.59 -18.12
CA ALA A 344 -17.25 -9.27 -18.91
C ALA A 344 -17.87 -10.12 -20.03
N ALA A 345 -19.00 -10.78 -19.74
CA ALA A 345 -19.76 -11.51 -20.75
C ALA A 345 -20.42 -10.57 -21.78
N LEU A 346 -20.96 -9.43 -21.33
CA LEU A 346 -21.62 -8.45 -22.18
C LEU A 346 -20.64 -7.75 -23.15
N ASN A 347 -19.47 -7.38 -22.65
CA ASN A 347 -18.47 -6.62 -23.41
C ASN A 347 -17.49 -7.52 -24.18
N HIS A 348 -17.60 -8.85 -24.04
CA HIS A 348 -16.69 -9.83 -24.62
C HIS A 348 -15.22 -9.61 -24.24
N GLY A 349 -14.98 -9.20 -23.00
CA GLY A 349 -13.65 -8.87 -22.51
C GLY A 349 -13.64 -8.71 -21.00
N LYS A 350 -12.48 -8.91 -20.37
CA LYS A 350 -12.31 -8.92 -18.92
C LYS A 350 -11.54 -7.70 -18.45
N VAL A 351 -11.64 -7.40 -17.17
CA VAL A 351 -10.72 -6.46 -16.52
C VAL A 351 -9.47 -7.23 -16.11
N SER A 352 -8.31 -6.72 -16.49
CA SER A 352 -7.03 -7.27 -16.04
C SER A 352 -6.66 -6.66 -14.69
N ILE A 353 -6.02 -7.41 -13.81
CA ILE A 353 -5.37 -6.91 -12.60
C ILE A 353 -3.87 -7.19 -12.73
N ALA A 354 -3.04 -6.17 -12.60
CA ALA A 354 -1.59 -6.24 -12.80
C ALA A 354 -0.84 -5.69 -11.59
N PRO A 355 0.35 -6.23 -11.27
CA PRO A 355 1.16 -5.70 -10.18
C PRO A 355 1.68 -4.31 -10.55
N ILE A 356 1.84 -3.45 -9.54
CA ILE A 356 2.57 -2.20 -9.68
C ILE A 356 3.41 -1.93 -8.43
N SER A 357 4.66 -1.55 -8.64
CA SER A 357 5.60 -1.23 -7.55
C SER A 357 5.82 0.28 -7.38
N GLN A 358 5.30 1.10 -8.30
CA GLN A 358 5.50 2.54 -8.33
C GLN A 358 4.18 3.27 -8.61
N ASP A 359 4.09 4.55 -8.23
CA ASP A 359 2.99 5.46 -8.56
C ASP A 359 1.58 5.10 -8.02
N GLY A 360 1.46 4.00 -7.27
CA GLY A 360 0.23 3.61 -6.57
C GLY A 360 -0.79 2.93 -7.49
N SER A 361 -1.83 2.36 -6.86
CA SER A 361 -2.88 1.67 -7.61
C SER A 361 -3.66 2.64 -8.51
N HIS A 362 -4.05 2.19 -9.71
CA HIS A 362 -4.86 2.98 -10.63
C HIS A 362 -5.54 2.11 -11.71
N TYR A 363 -6.58 2.65 -12.33
CA TYR A 363 -7.27 2.04 -13.47
C TYR A 363 -6.93 2.70 -14.81
N GLU A 364 -6.58 1.88 -15.80
CA GLU A 364 -6.43 2.26 -17.20
C GLU A 364 -7.63 1.79 -18.03
N PHE A 365 -8.26 2.74 -18.73
CA PHE A 365 -9.29 2.42 -19.71
C PHE A 365 -8.66 1.91 -21.00
N ASP A 366 -9.17 0.79 -21.50
CA ASP A 366 -8.82 0.31 -22.84
C ASP A 366 -10.01 -0.42 -23.49
N SER A 367 -10.14 -0.22 -24.80
CA SER A 367 -11.20 -0.78 -25.64
C SER A 367 -10.66 -1.12 -27.02
N THR A 368 -11.08 -2.26 -27.57
CA THR A 368 -10.75 -2.63 -28.96
C THR A 368 -11.26 -1.62 -30.00
N GLU A 369 -12.22 -0.76 -29.64
CA GLU A 369 -12.67 0.35 -30.50
C GLU A 369 -11.58 1.40 -30.76
N LEU A 370 -10.56 1.46 -29.90
CA LEU A 370 -9.42 2.36 -30.02
C LEU A 370 -8.28 1.77 -30.86
N ASP A 371 -8.43 0.54 -31.37
CA ASP A 371 -7.37 -0.13 -32.13
C ASP A 371 -7.29 0.45 -33.56
N ASN A 372 -6.11 0.95 -33.94
CA ASN A 372 -5.77 1.43 -35.29
C ASN A 372 -6.74 2.49 -35.88
N PRO A 373 -7.00 3.62 -35.19
CA PRO A 373 -7.80 4.68 -35.76
C PRO A 373 -7.07 5.26 -36.98
N THR A 374 -7.82 5.59 -38.04
CA THR A 374 -7.27 6.44 -39.12
C THR A 374 -6.83 7.79 -38.54
N GLU A 375 -5.91 8.51 -39.19
CA GLU A 375 -5.46 9.84 -38.73
C GLU A 375 -6.64 10.79 -38.44
N GLN A 376 -7.68 10.74 -39.28
CA GLN A 376 -8.89 11.55 -39.09
C GLN A 376 -9.71 11.09 -37.87
N GLN A 377 -9.78 9.79 -37.59
CA GLN A 377 -10.46 9.28 -36.39
C GLN A 377 -9.69 9.65 -35.13
N ALA A 378 -8.37 9.50 -35.13
CA ALA A 378 -7.50 9.83 -34.00
C ALA A 378 -7.65 11.32 -33.60
N GLN A 379 -7.70 12.22 -34.59
CA GLN A 379 -7.90 13.66 -34.36
C GLN A 379 -9.29 14.02 -33.79
N ASN A 380 -10.26 13.12 -33.87
CA ASN A 380 -11.63 13.34 -33.40
C ASN A 380 -11.98 12.54 -32.14
N LEU A 381 -11.03 11.82 -31.55
CA LEU A 381 -11.26 11.14 -30.27
C LEU A 381 -11.51 12.17 -29.18
N ASP A 382 -12.66 12.08 -28.53
CA ASP A 382 -13.02 12.88 -27.37
C ASP A 382 -13.22 11.96 -26.14
N GLY A 383 -13.62 12.54 -25.01
CA GLY A 383 -13.85 11.79 -23.78
C GLY A 383 -14.80 10.59 -23.95
N ALA A 384 -15.77 10.67 -24.86
CA ALA A 384 -16.71 9.56 -25.07
C ALA A 384 -16.04 8.31 -25.63
N ALA A 385 -14.96 8.46 -26.41
CA ALA A 385 -14.16 7.31 -26.86
C ALA A 385 -13.41 6.61 -25.70
N PHE A 386 -13.25 7.30 -24.56
CA PHE A 386 -12.63 6.79 -23.34
C PHE A 386 -13.67 6.53 -22.23
N GLY A 387 -14.94 6.35 -22.60
CA GLY A 387 -16.02 5.99 -21.68
C GLY A 387 -16.67 7.15 -20.92
N GLU A 388 -16.33 8.40 -21.21
CA GLU A 388 -17.02 9.56 -20.62
C GLU A 388 -18.43 9.72 -21.19
N MET A 389 -19.39 10.02 -20.32
CA MET A 389 -20.75 10.31 -20.75
C MET A 389 -20.83 11.64 -21.51
N LYS A 390 -21.61 11.66 -22.58
CA LYS A 390 -21.87 12.86 -23.38
C LYS A 390 -23.37 13.08 -23.55
N ASN A 391 -23.87 14.19 -23.01
CA ASN A 391 -25.29 14.56 -23.06
C ASN A 391 -26.25 13.47 -22.50
N GLY A 392 -25.83 12.78 -21.43
CA GLY A 392 -26.62 11.71 -20.80
C GLY A 392 -26.60 10.37 -21.55
N VAL A 393 -25.78 10.25 -22.59
CA VAL A 393 -25.52 9.00 -23.29
C VAL A 393 -24.15 8.47 -22.86
N GLY A 394 -24.08 7.17 -22.57
CA GLY A 394 -22.81 6.51 -22.23
C GLY A 394 -21.80 6.56 -23.38
N GLY A 395 -20.52 6.62 -23.02
CA GLY A 395 -19.40 6.52 -23.96
C GLY A 395 -19.11 5.07 -24.39
N SER A 396 -17.97 4.88 -25.04
CA SER A 396 -17.41 3.57 -25.37
C SER A 396 -17.20 2.73 -24.12
N ARG A 397 -17.36 1.41 -24.27
CA ARG A 397 -17.20 0.46 -23.17
C ARG A 397 -15.82 -0.16 -23.20
N ALA A 398 -15.18 -0.23 -22.04
CA ALA A 398 -13.95 -0.98 -21.87
C ALA A 398 -14.23 -2.47 -22.02
N ASN A 399 -13.38 -3.14 -22.79
CA ASN A 399 -13.31 -4.60 -22.86
C ASN A 399 -11.89 -5.13 -22.64
N ARG A 400 -10.95 -4.23 -22.29
CA ARG A 400 -9.54 -4.54 -22.07
C ARG A 400 -8.91 -3.67 -20.98
N GLY A 401 -9.73 -3.07 -20.12
CA GLY A 401 -9.25 -2.21 -19.03
C GLY A 401 -8.37 -2.95 -18.03
N VAL A 402 -7.46 -2.23 -17.39
CA VAL A 402 -6.45 -2.78 -16.48
C VAL A 402 -6.49 -2.04 -15.16
N ILE A 403 -6.54 -2.77 -14.05
CA ILE A 403 -6.27 -2.25 -12.70
C ILE A 403 -4.81 -2.59 -12.39
N TYR A 404 -3.99 -1.57 -12.20
CA TYR A 404 -2.67 -1.70 -11.60
C TYR A 404 -2.82 -1.63 -10.09
N TYR A 405 -2.35 -2.65 -9.38
CA TYR A 405 -2.63 -2.83 -7.96
C TYR A 405 -1.34 -2.93 -7.13
N ASP A 406 -1.18 -1.98 -6.20
CA ASP A 406 -0.15 -2.00 -5.17
C ASP A 406 -0.72 -2.67 -3.92
N GLN A 407 -0.45 -3.97 -3.78
CA GLN A 407 -1.02 -4.80 -2.73
C GLN A 407 -0.55 -4.45 -1.32
N ALA A 408 0.52 -3.66 -1.17
CA ALA A 408 1.07 -3.23 0.12
C ALA A 408 0.66 -1.79 0.49
N GLN A 409 -0.09 -1.10 -0.36
CA GLN A 409 -0.44 0.29 -0.15
C GLN A 409 -1.50 0.43 0.96
N ILE A 410 -1.06 0.85 2.13
CA ILE A 410 -1.94 1.38 3.18
C ILE A 410 -1.97 2.91 3.18
N THR A 411 -3.14 3.49 3.38
CA THR A 411 -3.29 4.94 3.55
C THR A 411 -3.94 5.24 4.87
N GLU A 412 -3.55 6.37 5.48
CA GLU A 412 -4.16 6.84 6.70
C GLU A 412 -4.41 8.33 6.62
N ASN A 413 -5.54 8.80 7.17
CA ASN A 413 -5.77 10.23 7.25
C ASN A 413 -4.81 10.91 8.25
N SER A 414 -4.62 12.22 8.11
CA SER A 414 -3.74 13.01 9.00
C SER A 414 -4.17 13.05 10.47
N GLN A 415 -5.34 12.50 10.82
CA GLN A 415 -5.85 12.43 12.19
C GLN A 415 -5.64 11.05 12.81
N HIS A 416 -5.07 10.11 12.05
CA HIS A 416 -4.87 8.71 12.44
C HIS A 416 -6.15 7.96 12.82
N THR A 417 -7.28 8.36 12.23
CA THR A 417 -8.62 7.82 12.55
C THR A 417 -9.26 7.06 11.39
N HIS A 418 -8.52 6.84 10.30
CA HIS A 418 -9.06 6.26 9.09
C HIS A 418 -7.95 5.56 8.32
N LEU A 419 -7.82 4.26 8.58
CA LEU A 419 -7.00 3.31 7.84
C LEU A 419 -7.77 2.85 6.60
N LEU A 420 -7.12 2.96 5.45
CA LEU A 420 -7.52 2.33 4.20
C LEU A 420 -6.55 1.16 3.95
N PRO A 421 -6.98 -0.09 4.22
CA PRO A 421 -6.21 -1.26 3.82
C PRO A 421 -6.21 -1.42 2.29
N PRO A 422 -5.24 -2.17 1.71
CA PRO A 422 -5.09 -2.37 0.27
C PRO A 422 -6.38 -2.75 -0.45
N ILE A 423 -7.19 -3.64 0.14
CA ILE A 423 -8.50 -4.03 -0.42
C ILE A 423 -9.46 -2.86 -0.66
N SER A 424 -9.36 -1.76 0.10
CA SER A 424 -10.18 -0.57 -0.13
C SER A 424 -9.76 0.16 -1.40
N VAL A 425 -8.45 0.15 -1.68
CA VAL A 425 -7.86 0.75 -2.87
C VAL A 425 -8.20 -0.10 -4.09
N LEU A 426 -8.06 -1.43 -4.01
CA LEU A 426 -8.51 -2.32 -5.08
C LEU A 426 -10.00 -2.10 -5.42
N PHE A 427 -10.84 -1.99 -4.40
CA PHE A 427 -12.27 -1.76 -4.59
C PHE A 427 -12.59 -0.37 -5.17
N HIS A 428 -11.76 0.63 -4.88
CA HIS A 428 -11.84 1.94 -5.52
C HIS A 428 -11.58 1.81 -7.02
N GLU A 429 -10.47 1.17 -7.41
CA GLU A 429 -10.15 0.94 -8.83
C GLU A 429 -11.19 0.05 -9.53
N LEU A 430 -11.84 -0.85 -8.79
CA LEU A 430 -12.96 -1.63 -9.29
C LEU A 430 -14.17 -0.75 -9.66
N ALA A 431 -14.43 0.33 -8.93
CA ALA A 431 -15.47 1.29 -9.28
C ALA A 431 -15.16 2.04 -10.58
N HIS A 432 -13.89 2.37 -10.82
CA HIS A 432 -13.43 2.91 -12.12
C HIS A 432 -13.58 1.88 -13.23
N ALA A 433 -13.20 0.62 -12.99
CA ALA A 433 -13.34 -0.45 -13.95
C ALA A 433 -14.81 -0.70 -14.34
N TYR A 434 -15.74 -0.63 -13.37
CA TYR A 434 -17.17 -0.65 -13.64
C TYR A 434 -17.58 0.49 -14.57
N ASN A 435 -17.22 1.73 -14.23
CA ASN A 435 -17.54 2.91 -15.04
C ASN A 435 -16.97 2.83 -16.46
N GLY A 436 -15.76 2.29 -16.61
CA GLY A 436 -15.17 2.01 -17.92
C GLY A 436 -15.98 0.96 -18.68
N ALA A 437 -16.34 -0.15 -18.04
CA ALA A 437 -17.10 -1.24 -18.66
C ALA A 437 -18.54 -0.86 -19.02
N THR A 438 -19.14 0.12 -18.34
CA THR A 438 -20.48 0.64 -18.64
C THR A 438 -20.46 1.86 -19.56
N GLY A 439 -19.30 2.51 -19.72
CA GLY A 439 -19.15 3.78 -20.45
C GLY A 439 -19.81 4.95 -19.70
N THR A 440 -19.73 4.96 -18.36
CA THR A 440 -20.45 5.92 -17.50
C THR A 440 -19.55 6.86 -16.72
N PHE A 441 -18.31 7.10 -17.17
CA PHE A 441 -17.45 8.08 -16.51
C PHE A 441 -18.08 9.49 -16.54
N LEU A 442 -18.12 10.15 -15.39
CA LEU A 442 -18.55 11.55 -15.31
C LEU A 442 -17.44 12.50 -15.79
N PRO A 443 -17.69 13.32 -16.82
CA PRO A 443 -16.70 14.27 -17.30
C PRO A 443 -16.56 15.48 -16.36
N GLY A 444 -15.43 16.18 -16.49
CA GLY A 444 -15.16 17.46 -15.83
C GLY A 444 -14.76 17.35 -14.36
N GLU A 445 -14.71 18.50 -13.70
CA GLU A 445 -14.21 18.64 -12.33
C GLU A 445 -15.24 19.35 -11.45
N THR A 446 -15.27 18.99 -10.17
CA THR A 446 -16.00 19.69 -9.11
C THR A 446 -15.00 20.33 -8.15
N LEU A 447 -15.21 21.60 -7.79
CA LEU A 447 -14.40 22.30 -6.81
C LEU A 447 -14.75 21.83 -5.39
N GLU A 448 -13.78 21.25 -4.69
CA GLU A 448 -13.90 20.85 -3.29
C GLU A 448 -13.12 21.79 -2.36
N ALA A 449 -13.64 22.02 -1.16
CA ALA A 449 -12.97 22.87 -0.18
C ALA A 449 -11.67 22.22 0.32
N SER A 450 -10.55 22.92 0.21
CA SER A 450 -9.26 22.46 0.73
C SER A 450 -9.16 22.65 2.25
N ARG A 451 -8.49 21.70 2.93
CA ARG A 451 -8.17 21.81 4.37
C ARG A 451 -7.28 23.02 4.70
N SER A 452 -6.51 23.52 3.75
CA SER A 452 -5.63 24.69 3.91
C SER A 452 -6.33 26.04 3.66
N GLY A 453 -7.64 26.04 3.39
CA GLY A 453 -8.37 27.18 2.84
C GLY A 453 -8.22 27.26 1.32
N GLY A 454 -9.31 27.57 0.62
CA GLY A 454 -9.40 27.57 -0.86
C GLY A 454 -10.21 26.40 -1.42
N THR A 455 -10.26 26.28 -2.75
CA THR A 455 -10.92 25.17 -3.45
C THR A 455 -9.93 24.45 -4.37
N ASN A 456 -9.95 23.12 -4.37
CA ASN A 456 -9.19 22.29 -5.29
C ASN A 456 -10.15 21.66 -6.32
N PRO A 457 -9.88 21.75 -7.63
CA PRO A 457 -10.62 20.98 -8.62
C PRO A 457 -10.35 19.49 -8.41
N MET A 458 -11.42 18.71 -8.26
CA MET A 458 -11.39 17.25 -8.18
C MET A 458 -12.14 16.68 -9.38
N ASN A 459 -11.55 15.69 -10.03
CA ASN A 459 -12.17 15.00 -11.16
C ASN A 459 -13.50 14.34 -10.75
N ASN A 460 -14.53 14.44 -11.59
CA ASN A 460 -15.84 13.88 -11.29
C ASN A 460 -15.84 12.34 -11.29
N PHE A 461 -14.99 11.69 -12.09
CA PHE A 461 -14.82 10.23 -12.04
C PHE A 461 -14.29 9.74 -10.68
N GLU A 462 -13.35 10.46 -10.06
CA GLU A 462 -12.88 10.16 -8.70
C GLU A 462 -14.01 10.30 -7.68
N ARG A 463 -14.78 11.39 -7.78
CA ARG A 463 -15.94 11.61 -6.91
C ARG A 463 -16.99 10.51 -7.08
N GLN A 464 -17.17 10.02 -8.29
CA GLN A 464 -18.07 8.92 -8.63
C GLN A 464 -17.60 7.60 -7.98
N ALA A 465 -16.32 7.23 -8.13
CA ALA A 465 -15.75 6.02 -7.52
C ALA A 465 -15.78 6.06 -5.99
N VAL A 466 -15.57 7.23 -5.38
CA VAL A 466 -15.72 7.39 -3.92
C VAL A 466 -17.20 7.23 -3.49
N GLY A 467 -18.16 7.60 -4.34
CA GLY A 467 -19.59 7.68 -3.98
C GLY A 467 -20.00 9.04 -3.43
N LEU A 468 -19.40 10.12 -3.92
CA LEU A 468 -19.77 11.51 -3.65
C LEU A 468 -20.78 12.08 -4.67
N THR A 469 -21.28 11.21 -5.55
CA THR A 469 -22.38 11.44 -6.48
C THR A 469 -23.35 10.26 -6.42
N ASP A 470 -24.58 10.44 -6.90
CA ASP A 470 -25.61 9.39 -6.91
C ASP A 470 -25.56 8.54 -8.20
N ASP A 471 -24.50 8.67 -9.01
CA ASP A 471 -24.41 8.10 -10.36
C ASP A 471 -23.83 6.67 -10.39
N ASN A 472 -23.18 6.24 -9.29
CA ASN A 472 -22.77 4.85 -9.11
C ASN A 472 -23.74 4.12 -8.18
N PRO A 473 -24.03 2.84 -8.45
CA PRO A 473 -24.72 2.02 -7.47
C PRO A 473 -23.83 1.88 -6.23
N ARG A 474 -24.44 1.74 -5.05
CA ARG A 474 -23.73 1.71 -3.77
C ARG A 474 -22.60 0.66 -3.73
N HIS A 475 -22.79 -0.48 -4.39
CA HIS A 475 -21.79 -1.55 -4.47
C HIS A 475 -20.65 -1.30 -5.48
N PHE A 476 -20.59 -0.13 -6.12
CA PHE A 476 -19.43 0.37 -6.86
C PHE A 476 -19.03 1.75 -6.33
N THR A 477 -18.99 1.86 -5.00
CA THR A 477 -18.47 3.05 -4.31
C THR A 477 -17.56 2.65 -3.16
N GLU A 478 -16.42 3.34 -3.02
CA GLU A 478 -15.53 3.16 -1.87
C GLU A 478 -16.27 3.35 -0.54
N ASN A 479 -17.15 4.36 -0.47
CA ASN A 479 -18.00 4.60 0.68
C ASN A 479 -18.95 3.43 0.98
N GLY A 480 -19.47 2.75 -0.03
CA GLY A 480 -20.29 1.56 0.15
C GLY A 480 -19.55 0.49 0.94
N LEU A 481 -18.38 0.05 0.46
CA LEU A 481 -17.58 -0.97 1.13
C LEU A 481 -17.06 -0.46 2.48
N TYR A 482 -16.62 0.80 2.56
CA TYR A 482 -16.14 1.39 3.80
C TYR A 482 -17.24 1.40 4.89
N GLU A 483 -18.48 1.73 4.54
CA GLU A 483 -19.59 1.70 5.49
C GLU A 483 -19.85 0.30 6.04
N GLU A 484 -19.76 -0.71 5.18
CA GLU A 484 -19.93 -2.10 5.56
C GLU A 484 -18.86 -2.55 6.57
N LYS A 485 -17.60 -2.18 6.31
CA LYS A 485 -16.43 -2.49 7.13
C LYS A 485 -16.38 -1.69 8.45
N TRP A 486 -16.61 -0.38 8.39
CA TRP A 486 -16.18 0.57 9.42
C TRP A 486 -17.29 1.47 10.02
N ALA A 487 -18.50 1.57 9.43
CA ALA A 487 -19.48 2.57 9.88
C ALA A 487 -19.94 2.37 11.34
N PRO A 488 -20.21 3.44 12.11
CA PRO A 488 -21.03 3.35 13.31
C PRO A 488 -22.51 3.09 12.95
N LEU A 489 -23.30 2.51 13.87
CA LEU A 489 -24.76 2.40 13.70
C LEU A 489 -25.46 3.78 13.68
N GLN A 490 -24.76 4.88 14.03
CA GLN A 490 -25.21 6.26 13.85
C GLN A 490 -23.99 7.21 13.67
N GLY A 491 -23.99 8.02 12.61
CA GLY A 491 -23.09 9.19 12.47
C GLY A 491 -22.04 9.09 11.36
N LEU A 492 -22.32 9.80 10.26
CA LEU A 492 -21.53 10.00 9.03
C LEU A 492 -20.00 10.09 9.20
N ILE A 493 -19.29 9.03 8.78
CA ILE A 493 -17.91 9.14 8.28
C ILE A 493 -17.87 8.48 6.89
N THR A 494 -18.63 9.05 5.97
CA THR A 494 -18.39 8.97 4.53
C THR A 494 -17.06 9.69 4.26
N ILE A 495 -16.22 9.19 3.36
CA ILE A 495 -15.09 9.94 2.82
C ILE A 495 -15.68 11.20 2.21
N ARG A 496 -15.46 12.35 2.84
CA ARG A 496 -16.16 13.61 2.52
C ARG A 496 -15.50 14.42 1.41
N THR A 497 -14.33 13.98 0.97
CA THR A 497 -13.51 14.68 -0.02
C THR A 497 -12.73 13.65 -0.81
N ALA A 498 -12.70 13.77 -2.15
CA ALA A 498 -11.80 12.99 -3.00
C ALA A 498 -10.32 13.35 -2.76
N SER A 499 -10.04 14.37 -1.95
CA SER A 499 -8.67 14.76 -1.57
C SER A 499 -7.89 13.71 -0.77
N VAL A 500 -8.55 12.70 -0.18
CA VAL A 500 -7.85 11.53 0.39
C VAL A 500 -7.28 10.67 -0.74
N CYS A 501 -7.93 10.68 -1.90
CA CYS A 501 -7.50 10.04 -3.14
C CYS A 501 -6.49 10.87 -3.94
N LYS A 502 -6.10 12.08 -3.51
CA LYS A 502 -5.04 12.86 -4.19
C LYS A 502 -3.64 12.21 -4.09
N ALA A 503 -3.52 11.09 -3.38
CA ALA A 503 -2.37 10.19 -3.45
C ALA A 503 -2.42 9.26 -4.68
N PHE A 504 -3.56 9.20 -5.38
CA PHE A 504 -3.81 8.50 -6.64
C PHE A 504 -3.89 9.54 -7.78
N ASP A 505 -2.85 10.34 -7.99
CA ASP A 505 -2.78 11.29 -9.12
C ASP A 505 -2.66 10.55 -10.48
N ALA A 506 -3.37 9.43 -10.63
CA ALA A 506 -3.70 8.83 -11.89
C ALA A 506 -4.94 9.55 -12.42
N GLY A 507 -4.73 10.53 -13.29
CA GLY A 507 -5.74 10.71 -14.34
C GLY A 507 -5.98 9.34 -15.00
N ILE A 508 -7.15 9.11 -15.61
CA ILE A 508 -7.34 7.95 -16.50
C ILE A 508 -6.14 7.95 -17.45
N ALA A 509 -5.20 7.04 -17.21
CA ALA A 509 -4.02 6.93 -18.05
C ALA A 509 -4.55 6.36 -19.35
N ARG A 510 -4.73 7.25 -20.32
CA ARG A 510 -5.12 6.88 -21.67
C ARG A 510 -3.92 6.17 -22.23
N SER A 511 -4.06 4.88 -22.57
CA SER A 511 -2.93 4.17 -23.18
C SER A 511 -2.48 4.95 -24.43
N ASN A 512 -1.33 5.61 -24.36
CA ASN A 512 -0.72 6.29 -25.48
C ASN A 512 -0.01 5.22 -26.31
N ARG A 513 -0.78 4.42 -27.06
CA ARG A 513 -0.19 3.66 -28.16
C ARG A 513 0.05 4.67 -29.29
N GLY A 514 1.29 5.15 -29.35
CA GLY A 514 1.75 6.12 -30.34
C GLY A 514 1.39 5.73 -31.77
N ALA A 515 1.24 6.76 -32.59
CA ALA A 515 1.26 6.68 -34.04
C ALA A 515 2.58 6.06 -34.56
#